data_AF-A0A539D246-F1
#
_entry.id   AF-A0A539D246-F1
#
_cell.length_a   1.000
_cell.length_b   1.000
_cell.length_c   1.000
_cell.angle_alpha   90.00
_cell.angle_beta   90.00
_cell.angle_gamma   90.00
#
_symmetry.space_group_name_H-M   'P 1'
#
loop_
_entity.id
_entity.type
_entity.pdbx_description
1 polymer ?
#
loop_
_entity_poly.entity_id
_entity_poly.type
_entity_poly.pdbx_seq_one_letter_code
_entity_poly.pdbx_strand_id
1 'polypeptide(L)'
;MKLLRFIVVLAVIGYAGWLAWPFISPFLEGAGPDVAASRMGAEATSGGDLFGFLPAWTLWVAAVGLYLIAALMLGSGNPKAAVAYFFGFIADAVLRLALDQQGGGDAAARSGGPTTMAAPESMSGLPVDPVWLLLGAVFLLGLLVVVASRRARRKREAGQLNF
;
A
#
# COMPACT_ATOMS: atom_id res chain seq x y z
N MET A 1 23.83 6.70 4.43
CA MET A 1 23.21 5.48 3.85
C MET A 1 22.14 4.85 4.74
N LYS A 2 22.34 4.76 6.07
CA LYS A 2 21.28 4.34 7.01
C LYS A 2 20.07 5.28 6.92
N LEU A 3 20.32 6.58 6.75
CA LEU A 3 19.28 7.60 6.60
C LEU A 3 18.38 7.36 5.37
N LEU A 4 18.93 7.17 4.16
CA LEU A 4 18.13 6.85 2.96
C LEU A 4 17.25 5.61 3.19
N ARG A 5 17.83 4.53 3.72
CA ARG A 5 17.08 3.31 4.01
C ARG A 5 15.97 3.55 5.03
N PHE A 6 16.26 4.30 6.08
CA PHE A 6 15.28 4.66 7.11
C PHE A 6 14.15 5.51 6.55
N ILE A 7 14.48 6.52 5.72
CA ILE A 7 13.50 7.33 5.01
C ILE A 7 12.61 6.47 4.11
N VAL A 8 13.18 5.54 3.33
CA VAL A 8 12.40 4.66 2.46
C VAL A 8 11.52 3.71 3.30
N VAL A 9 12.03 3.17 4.40
CA VAL A 9 11.23 2.35 5.33
C VAL A 9 10.04 3.15 5.88
N LEU A 10 10.29 4.37 6.36
CA LEU A 10 9.23 5.24 6.87
C LEU A 10 8.22 5.61 5.78
N ALA A 11 8.65 5.86 4.55
CA ALA A 11 7.76 6.14 3.43
C ALA A 11 6.86 4.93 3.11
N VAL A 12 7.42 3.71 3.10
CA VAL A 12 6.64 2.48 2.88
C VAL A 12 5.65 2.23 4.03
N ILE A 13 6.07 2.43 5.28
CA ILE A 13 5.19 2.28 6.46
C ILE A 13 4.08 3.34 6.43
N GLY A 14 4.42 4.60 6.12
CA GLY A 14 3.44 5.67 5.99
C GLY A 14 2.42 5.37 4.89
N TYR A 15 2.87 4.84 3.76
CA TYR A 15 1.97 4.40 2.68
C TYR A 15 1.07 3.23 3.10
N ALA A 16 1.63 2.20 3.76
CA ALA A 16 0.87 1.07 4.26
C ALA A 16 -0.15 1.50 5.34
N GLY A 17 0.23 2.43 6.22
CA GLY A 17 -0.64 3.01 7.23
C GLY A 17 -1.75 3.85 6.61
N TRP A 18 -1.46 4.60 5.54
CA TRP A 18 -2.47 5.33 4.78
C TRP A 18 -3.44 4.39 4.06
N LEU A 19 -2.96 3.31 3.45
CA LEU A 19 -3.81 2.25 2.90
C LEU A 19 -4.72 1.65 3.98
N ALA A 20 -4.16 1.36 5.16
CA ALA A 20 -4.84 0.79 6.31
C ALA A 20 -5.79 1.75 7.05
N TRP A 21 -5.74 3.05 6.74
CA TRP A 21 -6.38 4.10 7.52
C TRP A 21 -7.89 3.92 7.74
N PRO A 22 -8.72 3.52 6.76
CA PRO A 22 -10.16 3.38 6.97
C PRO A 22 -10.53 2.38 8.08
N PHE A 23 -9.66 1.40 8.32
CA PHE A 23 -9.82 0.42 9.40
C PHE A 23 -9.27 0.92 10.73
N ILE A 24 -8.32 1.85 10.72
CA ILE A 24 -7.66 2.39 11.92
C ILE A 24 -8.46 3.59 12.48
N SER A 25 -9.00 4.45 11.63
CA SER A 25 -9.64 5.70 12.02
C SER A 25 -10.85 5.53 12.95
N PRO A 26 -11.74 4.51 12.79
CA PRO A 26 -12.89 4.35 13.67
C PRO A 26 -12.47 4.11 15.12
N PHE A 27 -11.37 3.39 15.34
CA PHE A 27 -10.84 3.16 16.69
C PHE A 27 -10.26 4.43 17.31
N LEU A 28 -9.65 5.31 16.49
CA LEU A 28 -9.14 6.61 16.93
C LEU A 28 -10.27 7.61 17.21
N GLU A 29 -11.38 7.51 16.49
CA GLU A 29 -12.62 8.29 16.68
C GLU A 29 -13.42 7.84 17.92
N GLY A 30 -12.97 6.78 18.62
CA GLY A 30 -13.65 6.26 19.80
C GLY A 30 -14.90 5.43 19.48
N ALA A 31 -15.03 4.92 18.25
CA ALA A 31 -16.12 4.02 17.90
C ALA A 31 -16.02 2.73 18.74
N GLY A 32 -17.16 2.30 19.30
CA GLY A 32 -17.24 1.02 19.99
C GLY A 32 -16.88 -0.15 19.05
N PRO A 33 -16.41 -1.30 19.58
CA PRO A 33 -15.97 -2.44 18.77
C PRO A 33 -17.00 -2.90 17.73
N ASP A 34 -18.28 -2.84 18.07
CA ASP A 34 -19.39 -3.24 17.18
C ASP A 34 -19.59 -2.25 16.01
N VAL A 35 -19.39 -0.96 16.27
CA VAL A 35 -19.48 0.11 15.26
C VAL A 35 -18.28 0.07 14.32
N ALA A 36 -17.08 -0.19 14.87
CA ALA A 36 -15.90 -0.43 14.06
C ALA A 36 -16.08 -1.69 13.18
N ALA A 37 -16.52 -2.81 13.75
CA ALA A 37 -16.73 -4.05 13.01
C ALA A 37 -17.77 -3.93 11.89
N SER A 38 -18.87 -3.21 12.12
CA SER A 38 -19.88 -2.94 11.09
C SER A 38 -19.37 -2.03 9.97
N ARG A 39 -18.58 -1.00 10.28
CA ARG A 39 -17.90 -0.17 9.25
C ARG A 39 -16.88 -0.98 8.45
N MET A 40 -16.04 -1.77 9.13
CA MET A 40 -15.07 -2.66 8.50
C MET A 40 -15.75 -3.70 7.60
N GLY A 41 -16.88 -4.25 8.02
CA GLY A 41 -17.68 -5.19 7.22
C GLY A 41 -18.29 -4.52 5.99
N ALA A 42 -18.75 -3.27 6.11
CA ALA A 42 -19.25 -2.50 4.97
C ALA A 42 -18.14 -2.19 3.96
N GLU A 43 -16.93 -1.85 4.40
CA GLU A 43 -15.77 -1.63 3.53
C GLU A 43 -15.23 -2.91 2.90
N ALA A 44 -15.29 -4.05 3.61
CA ALA A 44 -14.91 -5.33 3.05
C ALA A 44 -15.87 -5.80 1.94
N THR A 45 -17.13 -5.38 1.99
CA THR A 45 -18.19 -5.77 1.05
C THR A 45 -18.34 -4.77 -0.10
N SER A 46 -17.94 -3.50 0.09
CA SER A 46 -18.13 -2.43 -0.90
C SER A 46 -17.32 -2.62 -2.18
N GLY A 47 -16.21 -3.36 -2.13
CA GLY A 47 -15.38 -3.66 -3.30
C GLY A 47 -15.84 -4.86 -4.15
N GLY A 48 -16.88 -5.58 -3.70
CA GLY A 48 -17.38 -6.78 -4.38
C GLY A 48 -16.35 -7.90 -4.53
N ASP A 49 -16.68 -8.87 -5.39
CA ASP A 49 -15.80 -9.98 -5.75
C ASP A 49 -14.99 -9.64 -7.00
N LEU A 50 -13.66 -9.68 -6.86
CA LEU A 50 -12.71 -9.66 -7.95
C LEU A 50 -12.73 -11.01 -8.66
N PHE A 51 -12.68 -10.98 -9.99
CA PHE A 51 -12.66 -12.18 -10.84
C PHE A 51 -13.86 -13.14 -10.60
N GLY A 52 -14.94 -12.67 -9.96
CA GLY A 52 -16.15 -13.44 -9.71
C GLY A 52 -16.07 -14.45 -8.55
N PHE A 53 -14.98 -14.48 -7.79
CA PHE A 53 -14.84 -15.39 -6.64
C PHE A 53 -13.89 -14.91 -5.54
N LEU A 54 -13.09 -13.87 -5.79
CA LEU A 54 -12.06 -13.41 -4.87
C LEU A 54 -12.47 -12.08 -4.24
N PRO A 55 -12.83 -12.01 -2.95
CA PRO A 55 -13.25 -10.76 -2.33
C PRO A 55 -12.18 -9.68 -2.43
N ALA A 56 -12.55 -8.44 -2.79
CA ALA A 56 -11.59 -7.35 -3.00
C ALA A 56 -10.70 -7.05 -1.77
N TRP A 57 -11.24 -7.26 -0.56
CA TRP A 57 -10.50 -7.08 0.69
C TRP A 57 -9.27 -8.00 0.80
N THR A 58 -9.25 -9.14 0.09
CA THR A 58 -8.10 -10.06 0.11
C THR A 58 -6.86 -9.44 -0.52
N LEU A 59 -6.99 -8.79 -1.70
CA LEU A 59 -5.89 -8.08 -2.34
C LEU A 59 -5.44 -6.88 -1.51
N TRP A 60 -6.39 -6.21 -0.86
CA TRP A 60 -6.08 -5.09 0.02
C TRP A 60 -5.25 -5.53 1.23
N VAL A 61 -5.69 -6.58 1.95
CA VAL A 61 -4.93 -7.13 3.10
C VAL A 61 -3.57 -7.65 2.64
N ALA A 62 -3.52 -8.32 1.48
CA ALA A 62 -2.27 -8.77 0.90
C ALA A 62 -1.32 -7.59 0.60
N ALA A 63 -1.82 -6.51 0.00
CA ALA A 63 -1.02 -5.33 -0.31
C ALA A 63 -0.44 -4.69 0.96
N VAL A 64 -1.29 -4.43 1.97
CA VAL A 64 -0.85 -3.86 3.26
C VAL A 64 0.18 -4.76 3.92
N GLY A 65 -0.12 -6.07 4.05
CA GLY A 65 0.78 -7.04 4.66
C GLY A 65 2.13 -7.13 3.94
N LEU A 66 2.12 -7.17 2.61
CA LEU A 66 3.34 -7.25 1.80
C LEU A 66 4.18 -5.97 1.88
N TYR A 67 3.56 -4.78 1.94
CA TYR A 67 4.31 -3.54 2.17
C TYR A 67 4.95 -3.49 3.56
N LEU A 68 4.25 -3.94 4.61
CA LEU A 68 4.81 -4.03 5.96
C LEU A 68 5.97 -5.04 6.03
N ILE A 69 5.80 -6.22 5.42
CA ILE A 69 6.87 -7.22 5.29
C ILE A 69 8.05 -6.62 4.55
N ALA A 70 7.81 -5.93 3.42
CA ALA A 70 8.85 -5.27 2.66
C ALA A 70 9.61 -4.22 3.50
N ALA A 71 8.90 -3.41 4.29
CA ALA A 71 9.50 -2.42 5.18
C ALA A 71 10.38 -3.06 6.27
N LEU A 72 9.90 -4.12 6.91
CA LEU A 72 10.66 -4.87 7.93
C LEU A 72 11.91 -5.53 7.32
N MET A 73 11.75 -6.16 6.16
CA MET A 73 12.86 -6.74 5.40
C MET A 73 13.87 -5.68 4.97
N LEU A 74 13.41 -4.51 4.53
CA LEU A 74 14.30 -3.42 4.16
C LEU A 74 15.03 -2.85 5.38
N GLY A 75 14.34 -2.72 6.52
CA GLY A 75 14.92 -2.27 7.79
C GLY A 75 16.06 -3.17 8.27
N SER A 76 15.87 -4.49 8.17
CA SER A 76 16.92 -5.49 8.45
C SER A 76 18.03 -5.56 7.39
N GLY A 77 17.87 -4.89 6.24
CA GLY A 77 18.83 -4.90 5.13
C GLY A 77 18.73 -6.15 4.25
N ASN A 78 17.61 -6.86 4.30
CA ASN A 78 17.34 -8.03 3.47
C ASN A 78 17.04 -7.62 2.02
N PRO A 79 17.80 -8.09 1.01
CA PRO A 79 17.59 -7.72 -0.38
C PRO A 79 16.28 -8.25 -0.98
N LYS A 80 15.66 -9.25 -0.34
CA LYS A 80 14.35 -9.77 -0.74
C LYS A 80 13.20 -8.78 -0.46
N ALA A 81 13.46 -7.67 0.24
CA ALA A 81 12.49 -6.59 0.45
C ALA A 81 11.90 -6.05 -0.85
N ALA A 82 12.72 -5.95 -1.92
CA ALA A 82 12.24 -5.50 -3.23
C ALA A 82 11.21 -6.46 -3.85
N VAL A 83 11.33 -7.77 -3.60
CA VAL A 83 10.39 -8.78 -4.10
C VAL A 83 9.07 -8.68 -3.35
N ALA A 84 9.12 -8.60 -2.01
CA ALA A 84 7.92 -8.40 -1.20
C ALA A 84 7.20 -7.09 -1.58
N TYR A 85 7.95 -6.01 -1.77
CA TYR A 85 7.41 -4.73 -2.21
C TYR A 85 6.72 -4.85 -3.57
N PHE A 86 7.36 -5.53 -4.53
CA PHE A 86 6.82 -5.69 -5.88
C PHE A 86 5.50 -6.47 -5.89
N PHE A 87 5.39 -7.54 -5.09
CA PHE A 87 4.12 -8.24 -4.95
C PHE A 87 3.05 -7.38 -4.27
N GLY A 88 3.41 -6.59 -3.25
CA GLY A 88 2.50 -5.64 -2.61
C GLY A 88 1.99 -4.59 -3.61
N PHE A 89 2.88 -4.07 -4.45
CA PHE A 89 2.56 -3.14 -5.52
C PHE A 89 1.64 -3.74 -6.58
N ILE A 90 1.86 -4.98 -7.02
CA ILE A 90 0.96 -5.63 -7.97
C ILE A 90 -0.43 -5.79 -7.37
N ALA A 91 -0.54 -6.28 -6.13
CA ALA A 91 -1.82 -6.47 -5.47
C ALA A 91 -2.60 -5.15 -5.36
N ASP A 92 -1.91 -4.08 -4.96
CA ASP A 92 -2.45 -2.72 -4.87
C ASP A 92 -2.86 -2.16 -6.24
N ALA A 93 -2.03 -2.32 -7.27
CA ALA A 93 -2.33 -1.85 -8.62
C ALA A 93 -3.53 -2.59 -9.23
N VAL A 94 -3.61 -3.91 -9.07
CA VAL A 94 -4.74 -4.71 -9.53
C VAL A 94 -6.01 -4.30 -8.81
N LEU A 95 -5.95 -4.12 -7.48
CA LEU A 95 -7.09 -3.66 -6.70
C LEU A 95 -7.59 -2.29 -7.18
N ARG A 96 -6.70 -1.32 -7.34
CA ARG A 96 -7.05 0.04 -7.80
C ARG A 96 -7.66 0.03 -9.19
N LEU A 97 -7.06 -0.72 -10.11
CA LEU A 97 -7.54 -0.81 -11.48
C LEU A 97 -8.91 -1.52 -11.56
N ALA A 98 -9.13 -2.53 -10.72
CA ALA A 98 -10.42 -3.22 -10.67
C ALA A 98 -11.53 -2.30 -10.12
N LEU A 99 -11.24 -1.52 -9.09
CA LEU A 99 -12.19 -0.55 -8.52
C LEU A 99 -12.50 0.60 -9.49
N ASP A 100 -11.50 1.07 -10.23
CA ASP A 100 -11.66 2.11 -11.25
C ASP A 100 -12.60 1.67 -12.38
N GLN A 101 -12.45 0.42 -12.85
CA GLN A 101 -13.29 -0.17 -13.90
C GLN A 101 -14.75 -0.41 -13.48
N GLN A 102 -15.04 -0.55 -12.19
CA GLN A 102 -16.39 -0.82 -11.68
C GLN A 102 -17.29 0.43 -11.58
N GLY A 103 -16.80 1.61 -11.97
CA GLY A 103 -17.59 2.85 -11.99
C GLY A 103 -17.31 3.74 -10.77
N GLY A 104 -16.13 4.36 -10.75
CA GLY A 104 -15.61 5.21 -9.68
C GLY A 104 -16.31 6.56 -9.44
N GLY A 105 -17.54 6.79 -9.90
CA GLY A 105 -18.23 8.09 -9.78
C GLY A 105 -19.05 8.29 -8.50
N ASP A 106 -19.64 7.22 -7.95
CA ASP A 106 -20.70 7.35 -6.93
C ASP A 106 -20.48 6.48 -5.67
N ALA A 107 -19.80 5.35 -5.80
CA ALA A 107 -19.39 4.52 -4.66
C ALA A 107 -18.23 5.18 -3.91
N ALA A 108 -17.34 5.82 -4.65
CA ALA A 108 -16.22 6.60 -4.15
C ALA A 108 -16.70 7.72 -3.19
N ALA A 109 -17.72 8.50 -3.55
CA ALA A 109 -18.24 9.57 -2.69
C ALA A 109 -18.95 9.08 -1.41
N ARG A 110 -19.40 7.82 -1.35
CA ARG A 110 -20.20 7.27 -0.23
C ARG A 110 -19.41 6.34 0.70
N SER A 111 -18.35 5.69 0.22
CA SER A 111 -17.41 4.95 1.06
C SER A 111 -16.17 5.80 1.28
N GLY A 112 -15.90 6.22 2.52
CA GLY A 112 -14.65 6.88 2.95
C GLY A 112 -13.42 5.96 2.86
N GLY A 113 -13.34 5.13 1.82
CA GLY A 113 -12.32 4.14 1.59
C GLY A 113 -11.07 4.70 0.90
N PRO A 114 -10.03 3.87 0.74
CA PRO A 114 -8.68 4.28 0.34
C PRO A 114 -8.55 4.95 -1.04
N THR A 115 -9.59 4.84 -1.88
CA THR A 115 -9.64 5.44 -3.22
C THR A 115 -10.11 6.89 -3.20
N THR A 116 -10.73 7.37 -2.13
CA THR A 116 -11.42 8.69 -2.11
C THR A 116 -10.74 9.72 -1.24
N MET A 117 -9.92 9.29 -0.29
CA MET A 117 -8.95 10.20 0.35
C MET A 117 -7.78 10.57 -0.56
N ALA A 118 -7.68 9.97 -1.75
CA ALA A 118 -6.59 10.20 -2.70
C ALA A 118 -6.76 11.46 -3.56
N ALA A 119 -7.96 12.01 -3.65
CA ALA A 119 -8.22 13.24 -4.40
C ALA A 119 -8.72 14.31 -3.44
N PRO A 120 -7.87 15.23 -2.95
CA PRO A 120 -8.42 16.53 -2.60
C PRO A 120 -9.14 17.03 -3.86
N GLU A 121 -10.32 17.62 -3.74
CA GLU A 121 -11.09 18.12 -4.88
C GLU A 121 -10.25 19.03 -5.81
N SER A 122 -9.13 19.55 -5.30
CA SER A 122 -8.08 20.28 -6.02
C SER A 122 -7.27 19.49 -7.06
N MET A 123 -7.33 18.14 -7.11
CA MET A 123 -6.66 17.32 -8.15
C MET A 123 -7.58 16.99 -9.33
N SER A 124 -8.88 17.25 -9.22
CA SER A 124 -9.88 16.97 -10.27
C SER A 124 -9.68 17.81 -11.54
N GLY A 125 -8.84 18.84 -11.49
CA GLY A 125 -8.48 19.70 -12.63
C GLY A 125 -7.12 19.39 -13.27
N LEU A 126 -6.45 18.31 -12.85
CA LEU A 126 -5.16 17.92 -13.46
C LEU A 126 -5.38 17.19 -14.79
N PRO A 127 -4.50 17.39 -15.79
CA PRO A 127 -4.61 16.73 -17.09
C PRO A 127 -4.35 15.21 -17.04
N VAL A 128 -3.98 14.67 -15.88
CA VAL A 128 -3.68 13.25 -15.66
C VAL A 128 -4.53 12.75 -14.50
N ASP A 129 -5.14 11.59 -14.68
CA ASP A 129 -5.95 10.91 -13.67
C ASP A 129 -5.14 10.68 -12.37
N PRO A 130 -5.70 11.04 -11.19
CA PRO A 130 -5.08 10.79 -9.88
C PRO A 130 -4.62 9.34 -9.65
N VAL A 131 -5.31 8.33 -10.20
CA VAL A 131 -4.94 6.92 -10.04
C VAL A 131 -3.57 6.64 -10.64
N TRP A 132 -3.31 7.14 -11.84
CA TRP A 132 -2.02 6.96 -12.53
C TRP A 132 -0.89 7.72 -11.85
N LEU A 133 -1.16 8.91 -11.30
CA LEU A 133 -0.18 9.67 -10.52
C LEU A 133 0.25 8.90 -9.27
N LEU A 134 -0.71 8.32 -8.55
CA LEU A 134 -0.43 7.53 -7.35
C LEU A 134 0.34 6.26 -7.69
N LEU A 135 -0.07 5.51 -8.72
CA LEU A 135 0.67 4.33 -9.19
C LEU A 135 2.10 4.69 -9.60
N GLY A 136 2.29 5.82 -10.29
CA GLY A 136 3.60 6.34 -10.63
C GLY A 136 4.46 6.65 -9.41
N ALA A 137 3.90 7.33 -8.41
CA ALA A 137 4.60 7.66 -7.17
C ALA A 137 5.03 6.41 -6.38
N VAL A 138 4.14 5.44 -6.24
CA VAL A 138 4.42 4.17 -5.57
C VAL A 138 5.44 3.34 -6.38
N PHE A 139 5.35 3.35 -7.70
CA PHE A 139 6.36 2.71 -8.54
C PHE A 139 7.76 3.30 -8.33
N LEU A 140 7.87 4.64 -8.27
CA LEU A 140 9.14 5.31 -7.94
C LEU A 140 9.65 4.95 -6.55
N LEU A 141 8.75 4.81 -5.57
CA LEU A 141 9.11 4.32 -4.24
C LEU A 141 9.67 2.89 -4.31
N GLY A 142 9.10 2.02 -5.14
CA GLY A 142 9.64 0.69 -5.42
C GLY A 142 11.05 0.70 -6.01
N LEU A 143 11.34 1.62 -6.94
CA LEU A 143 12.70 1.82 -7.43
C LEU A 143 13.67 2.21 -6.31
N LEU A 144 13.25 3.07 -5.38
CA LEU A 144 14.05 3.42 -4.21
C LEU A 144 14.30 2.21 -3.30
N VAL A 145 13.31 1.34 -3.11
CA VAL A 145 13.47 0.06 -2.37
C VAL A 145 14.52 -0.82 -3.07
N VAL A 146 14.48 -0.93 -4.40
CA VAL A 146 15.49 -1.70 -5.18
C VAL A 146 16.88 -1.11 -4.99
N VAL A 147 17.04 0.21 -5.11
CA VAL A 147 18.35 0.88 -4.94
C VAL A 147 18.88 0.67 -3.53
N ALA A 148 18.04 0.85 -2.51
CA ALA A 148 18.40 0.64 -1.11
C ALA A 148 18.80 -0.84 -0.84
N SER A 149 18.06 -1.79 -1.42
CA SER A 149 18.31 -3.23 -1.30
C SER A 149 19.60 -3.68 -1.99
N ARG A 150 19.87 -3.19 -3.20
CA ARG A 150 21.08 -3.54 -3.97
C ARG A 150 22.35 -3.03 -3.29
N ARG A 151 22.32 -1.84 -2.70
CA ARG A 151 23.48 -1.28 -1.99
C ARG A 151 23.82 -2.04 -0.70
N ALA A 152 22.85 -2.69 -0.06
CA ALA A 152 23.10 -3.56 1.09
C ALA A 152 23.94 -4.80 0.73
N ARG A 153 23.71 -5.42 -0.44
CA ARG A 153 24.56 -6.53 -0.93
C ARG A 153 26.02 -6.13 -1.12
N ARG A 154 26.27 -4.96 -1.70
CA ARG A 154 27.64 -4.48 -1.99
C ARG A 154 28.47 -4.22 -0.73
N LYS A 155 27.84 -4.10 0.44
CA LYS A 155 28.52 -3.92 1.74
C LYS A 155 28.88 -5.22 2.44
N ARG A 156 28.39 -6.38 1.97
CA ARG A 156 28.91 -7.67 2.44
C ARG A 156 30.25 -7.86 1.74
N GLU A 157 31.34 -7.58 2.46
CA GLU A 157 32.68 -7.82 1.93
C GLU A 157 32.85 -9.30 1.59
N ALA A 158 33.46 -9.56 0.42
CA ALA A 158 33.86 -10.90 0.04
C ALA A 158 34.97 -11.36 1.00
N GLY A 159 34.62 -12.23 1.96
CA GLY A 159 35.59 -12.74 2.95
C GLY A 159 35.04 -13.07 4.33
N GLN A 160 33.82 -12.66 4.70
CA GLN A 160 33.21 -13.14 5.95
C GLN A 160 32.62 -14.55 5.77
N LEU A 161 33.51 -15.55 5.79
CA LEU A 161 33.15 -16.90 6.22
C LEU A 161 33.07 -16.86 7.75
N ASN A 162 31.85 -16.93 8.29
CA ASN A 162 31.68 -17.19 9.72
C ASN A 162 32.13 -18.63 9.99
N PHE A 163 33.18 -18.76 10.81
CA PHE A 163 33.47 -20.00 11.54
C PHE A 163 32.46 -20.16 12.69
#